data_AF-A0AAQ4DJ37-F1
#
_entry.id   AF-A0AAQ4DJ37-F1
#
_cell.length_a   1.000
_cell.length_b   1.000
_cell.length_c   1.000
_cell.angle_alpha   90.00
_cell.angle_beta   90.00
_cell.angle_gamma   90.00
#
_symmetry.space_group_name_H-M   'P 1'
#
loop_
_entity.id
_entity.type
_entity.pdbx_description
1 polymer ?
#
loop_
_entity_poly.entity_id
_entity_poly.type
_entity_poly.pdbx_seq_one_letter_code
_entity_poly.pdbx_strand_id
1 'polypeptide(L)'
;MRPVSPPMMYQPQTAPSPPPMMYAPPPSPPPMMMAPPPMMMAPQPMMAPQPMMAPQPMMAPQPMMMPQQFMQQPDPMMYAPQPQMGYCPPPPPPMMYGGPGPAYASRRISTENARGRGGGVDRATLDKLEAGFRKLQDARDCKSLLKKYLTKEVFDKLKNRKTGMGATLLDVIQSGIENLDSGVGIYAPDAESYTLFADLFNPVIEDYHKGFKPTDRHPPTNFGDLSSLKNVDPTNDFVVSTRIRCARSLQVGALY
;
A
#
# COMPACT_ATOMS: atom_id res chain seq x y z
N MET A 1 -103.61 11.58 -38.59
CA MET A 1 -102.39 10.76 -38.46
C MET A 1 -101.35 11.24 -39.45
N ARG A 2 -100.22 11.78 -38.97
CA ARG A 2 -98.85 11.70 -39.52
C ARG A 2 -97.90 12.47 -38.59
N PRO A 3 -96.62 12.06 -38.49
CA PRO A 3 -95.93 11.94 -37.21
C PRO A 3 -94.80 12.97 -37.01
N VAL A 4 -94.40 13.10 -35.75
CA VAL A 4 -93.34 13.98 -35.22
C VAL A 4 -91.95 13.34 -35.41
N SER A 5 -90.94 14.15 -35.77
CA SER A 5 -89.49 13.85 -35.74
C SER A 5 -88.68 15.17 -35.87
N PRO A 6 -87.38 15.25 -35.52
CA PRO A 6 -86.81 15.51 -34.18
C PRO A 6 -86.09 16.88 -34.09
N PRO A 7 -85.60 17.31 -32.90
CA PRO A 7 -85.04 18.64 -32.69
C PRO A 7 -83.63 18.82 -33.29
N MET A 8 -83.40 19.98 -33.92
CA MET A 8 -82.09 20.48 -34.36
C MET A 8 -81.16 20.66 -33.15
N MET A 9 -80.05 19.91 -33.13
CA MET A 9 -78.95 20.16 -32.20
C MET A 9 -78.24 21.47 -32.57
N TYR A 10 -78.21 22.40 -31.61
CA TYR A 10 -77.47 23.65 -31.69
C TYR A 10 -75.98 23.35 -31.57
N GLN A 11 -75.20 23.64 -32.61
CA GLN A 11 -73.74 23.61 -32.52
C GLN A 11 -73.28 24.76 -31.61
N PRO A 12 -72.44 24.49 -30.59
CA PRO A 12 -71.92 25.55 -29.73
C PRO A 12 -70.96 26.44 -30.52
N GLN A 13 -71.23 27.74 -30.48
CA GLN A 13 -70.35 28.79 -31.00
C GLN A 13 -68.98 28.67 -30.33
N THR A 14 -67.93 28.65 -31.15
CA THR A 14 -66.54 28.64 -30.70
C THR A 14 -66.23 29.90 -29.90
N ALA A 15 -65.83 29.72 -28.63
CA ALA A 15 -65.34 30.81 -27.80
C ALA A 15 -64.07 31.43 -28.44
N PRO A 16 -63.91 32.77 -28.41
CA PRO A 16 -62.70 33.40 -28.90
C PRO A 16 -61.50 33.03 -28.02
N SER A 17 -60.38 32.72 -28.66
CA SER A 17 -59.09 32.43 -28.04
C SER A 17 -58.61 33.60 -27.16
N PRO A 18 -58.00 33.35 -25.99
CA PRO A 18 -57.46 34.41 -25.16
C PRO A 18 -56.26 35.09 -25.86
N PRO A 19 -56.04 36.40 -25.66
CA PRO A 19 -54.92 37.12 -26.26
C PRO A 19 -53.58 36.58 -25.73
N PRO A 20 -52.49 36.67 -26.53
CA PRO A 20 -51.18 36.18 -26.12
C PRO A 20 -50.67 36.98 -24.92
N MET A 21 -50.25 36.26 -23.87
CA MET A 21 -49.55 36.82 -22.71
C MET A 21 -48.24 37.48 -23.18
N MET A 22 -48.21 38.81 -23.18
CA MET A 22 -46.98 39.59 -23.34
C MET A 22 -46.09 39.33 -22.12
N TYR A 23 -45.15 38.39 -22.23
CA TYR A 23 -44.10 38.23 -21.23
C TYR A 23 -43.20 39.47 -21.28
N ALA A 24 -43.17 40.23 -20.19
CA ALA A 24 -42.16 41.28 -20.01
C ALA A 24 -40.76 40.63 -20.00
N PRO A 25 -39.77 41.21 -20.70
CA PRO A 25 -38.40 40.70 -20.62
C PRO A 25 -37.89 40.81 -19.18
N PRO A 26 -37.06 39.86 -18.71
CA PRO A 26 -36.49 39.94 -17.36
C PRO A 26 -35.66 41.23 -17.20
N PRO A 27 -35.62 41.83 -16.01
CA PRO A 27 -34.84 43.04 -15.76
C PRO A 27 -33.36 42.79 -16.04
N SER A 28 -32.70 43.79 -16.61
CA SER A 28 -31.26 43.79 -16.86
C SER A 28 -30.50 43.53 -15.55
N PRO A 29 -29.41 42.73 -15.57
CA PRO A 29 -28.58 42.60 -14.39
C PRO A 29 -28.05 43.98 -13.97
N PRO A 30 -27.89 44.25 -12.66
CA PRO A 30 -27.34 45.51 -12.19
C PRO A 30 -25.91 45.69 -12.73
N PRO A 31 -25.44 46.94 -12.91
CA PRO A 31 -24.08 47.18 -13.39
C PRO A 31 -23.09 46.51 -12.42
N MET A 32 -22.21 45.67 -12.96
CA MET A 32 -21.11 45.09 -12.19
C MET A 32 -20.32 46.24 -11.56
N MET A 33 -20.23 46.28 -10.23
CA MET A 33 -19.24 47.11 -9.57
C MET A 33 -17.87 46.65 -10.08
N MET A 34 -17.18 47.51 -10.83
CA MET A 34 -15.79 47.25 -11.18
C MET A 34 -15.03 47.03 -9.89
N ALA A 35 -14.53 45.82 -9.68
CA ALA A 35 -13.54 45.58 -8.65
C ALA A 35 -12.36 46.55 -8.90
N PRO A 36 -11.83 47.22 -7.87
CA PRO A 36 -10.66 48.07 -8.05
C PRO A 36 -9.54 47.22 -8.67
N PRO A 37 -8.70 47.80 -9.56
CA PRO A 37 -7.60 47.06 -10.16
C PRO A 37 -6.73 46.47 -9.04
N PRO A 38 -6.20 45.25 -9.21
CA PRO A 38 -5.28 44.70 -8.21
C PRO A 38 -4.13 45.71 -8.06
N MET A 39 -3.89 46.15 -6.83
CA MET A 39 -2.66 46.87 -6.49
C MET A 39 -1.50 46.07 -7.08
N MET A 40 -0.79 46.63 -8.05
CA MET A 40 0.45 46.04 -8.52
C MET A 40 1.37 45.99 -7.31
N MET A 41 1.60 44.78 -6.78
CA MET A 41 2.67 44.61 -5.81
C MET A 41 3.95 45.07 -6.49
N ALA A 42 4.64 46.01 -5.87
CA ALA A 42 6.00 46.35 -6.25
C ALA A 42 6.80 45.04 -6.36
N PRO A 43 7.64 44.88 -7.40
CA PRO A 43 8.44 43.68 -7.53
C PRO A 43 9.28 43.53 -6.27
N GLN A 44 9.12 42.41 -5.57
CA GLN A 44 10.01 42.10 -4.46
C GLN A 44 11.44 42.13 -4.99
N PRO A 45 12.41 42.69 -4.25
CA PRO A 45 13.81 42.61 -4.67
C PRO A 45 14.14 41.13 -4.82
N MET A 46 14.47 40.72 -6.05
CA MET A 46 14.95 39.38 -6.33
C MET A 46 16.13 39.12 -5.40
N MET A 47 15.95 38.21 -4.44
CA MET A 47 17.10 37.70 -3.69
C MET A 47 18.07 37.13 -4.73
N ALA A 48 19.29 37.67 -4.75
CA ALA A 48 20.37 37.10 -5.53
C ALA A 48 20.45 35.60 -5.22
N PRO A 49 20.68 34.74 -6.24
CA PRO A 49 20.84 33.32 -5.98
C PRO A 49 21.99 33.16 -4.99
N GLN A 50 21.71 32.54 -3.84
CA GLN A 50 22.77 32.16 -2.92
C GLN A 50 23.76 31.29 -3.70
N PRO A 51 25.08 31.52 -3.60
CA PRO A 51 26.04 30.62 -4.22
C PRO A 51 25.77 29.23 -3.62
N MET A 52 25.45 28.27 -4.49
CA MET A 52 25.32 26.88 -4.06
C MET A 52 26.62 26.49 -3.37
N MET A 53 26.58 26.30 -2.06
CA MET A 53 27.68 25.65 -1.36
C MET A 53 27.84 24.28 -2.00
N ALA A 54 29.04 24.03 -2.54
CA ALA A 54 29.43 22.69 -2.95
C ALA A 54 29.14 21.72 -1.79
N PRO A 55 28.63 20.51 -2.07
CA PRO A 55 28.40 19.54 -1.02
C PRO A 55 29.72 19.31 -0.29
N GLN A 56 29.72 19.57 1.02
CA GLN A 56 30.87 19.25 1.86
C GLN A 56 31.18 17.76 1.68
N PRO A 57 32.45 17.36 1.45
CA PRO A 57 32.78 15.95 1.41
C PRO A 57 32.38 15.36 2.76
N MET A 58 31.47 14.40 2.74
CA MET A 58 31.09 13.66 3.95
C MET A 58 32.38 13.12 4.58
N MET A 59 32.72 13.62 5.75
CA MET A 59 33.78 13.04 6.56
C MET A 59 33.43 11.58 6.81
N ALA A 60 34.33 10.69 6.43
CA ALA A 60 34.25 9.29 6.85
C ALA A 60 34.12 9.24 8.38
N PRO A 61 33.31 8.32 8.94
CA PRO A 61 33.22 8.19 10.39
C PRO A 61 34.61 7.89 10.94
N GLN A 62 35.03 8.70 11.92
CA GLN A 62 36.30 8.50 12.61
C GLN A 62 36.31 7.09 13.25
N PRO A 63 37.39 6.31 13.10
CA PRO A 63 37.52 5.06 13.82
C PRO A 63 37.60 5.37 15.31
N MET A 64 36.73 4.72 16.11
CA MET A 64 36.82 4.73 17.57
C MET A 64 38.23 4.36 18.01
N MET A 65 38.86 5.24 18.78
CA MET A 65 40.16 4.99 19.38
C MET A 65 40.08 3.79 20.33
N MET A 66 40.89 2.76 20.08
CA MET A 66 41.28 1.79 21.10
C MET A 66 42.24 2.47 22.10
N PRO A 67 42.16 2.16 23.40
CA PRO A 67 43.09 2.72 24.37
C PRO A 67 44.52 2.21 24.09
N GLN A 68 45.46 3.16 23.98
CA GLN A 68 46.88 2.93 23.76
C GLN A 68 47.50 2.10 24.88
N GLN A 69 48.06 0.93 24.54
CA GLN A 69 49.19 0.37 25.27
C GLN A 69 50.45 0.53 24.42
N PHE A 70 51.33 1.41 24.92
CA PHE A 70 52.78 1.54 24.73
C PHE A 70 53.41 1.16 23.38
N MET A 71 53.98 2.19 22.74
CA MET A 71 55.01 2.09 21.69
C MET A 71 56.20 1.23 22.14
N GLN A 72 56.56 0.24 21.34
CA GLN A 72 57.96 -0.15 21.10
C GLN A 72 58.14 -0.45 19.61
N GLN A 73 59.17 0.15 19.01
CA GLN A 73 59.59 -0.09 17.61
C GLN A 73 60.25 -1.48 17.44
N PRO A 74 60.36 -2.01 16.21
CA PRO A 74 60.57 -3.43 15.96
C PRO A 74 62.05 -3.82 15.84
N ASP A 75 62.42 -4.98 16.39
CA ASP A 75 63.63 -5.72 16.01
C ASP A 75 63.31 -6.82 14.95
N PRO A 76 64.28 -7.22 14.10
CA PRO A 76 64.01 -7.85 12.82
C PRO A 76 63.84 -9.38 12.88
N MET A 77 62.89 -9.86 12.08
CA MET A 77 62.76 -11.18 11.43
C MET A 77 63.61 -12.34 11.96
N MET A 78 62.95 -13.27 12.66
CA MET A 78 63.30 -14.70 12.65
C MET A 78 62.04 -15.53 12.42
N TYR A 79 62.07 -16.32 11.35
CA TYR A 79 61.01 -17.19 10.89
C TYR A 79 60.77 -18.34 11.90
N ALA A 80 59.51 -18.60 12.28
CA ALA A 80 59.11 -19.79 13.04
C ALA A 80 57.78 -20.37 12.47
N PRO A 81 57.61 -21.70 12.48
CA PRO A 81 56.80 -22.42 11.49
C PRO A 81 55.29 -22.32 11.74
N GLN A 82 54.52 -22.38 10.65
CA GLN A 82 53.05 -22.45 10.70
C GLN A 82 52.59 -23.67 11.53
N PRO A 83 51.66 -23.50 12.49
CA PRO A 83 51.02 -24.65 13.12
C PRO A 83 50.10 -25.35 12.11
N GLN A 84 50.25 -26.67 12.02
CA GLN A 84 49.42 -27.53 11.17
C GLN A 84 47.93 -27.30 11.46
N MET A 85 47.17 -27.07 10.39
CA MET A 85 45.71 -27.04 10.39
C MET A 85 45.17 -28.34 10.98
N GLY A 86 44.67 -28.29 12.21
CA GLY A 86 43.89 -29.36 12.79
C GLY A 86 42.61 -29.57 11.97
N TYR A 87 42.38 -30.81 11.55
CA TYR A 87 41.14 -31.23 10.91
C TYR A 87 39.93 -30.94 11.82
N CYS A 88 39.02 -30.07 11.40
CA CYS A 88 37.66 -30.04 11.93
C CYS A 88 36.89 -31.22 11.30
N PRO A 89 36.33 -32.16 12.08
CA PRO A 89 35.51 -33.23 11.52
C PRO A 89 34.20 -32.65 10.95
N PRO A 90 33.67 -33.22 9.84
CA PRO A 90 32.41 -32.78 9.27
C PRO A 90 31.23 -33.06 10.22
N PRO A 91 30.16 -32.24 10.17
CA PRO A 91 28.96 -32.50 10.97
C PRO A 91 28.31 -33.83 10.55
N PRO A 92 27.61 -34.52 11.47
CA PRO A 92 26.95 -35.79 11.16
C PRO A 92 25.87 -35.60 10.08
N PRO A 93 25.60 -36.63 9.26
CA PRO A 93 24.59 -36.56 8.22
C PRO A 93 23.19 -36.34 8.82
N PRO A 94 22.27 -35.68 8.10
CA PRO A 94 20.92 -35.46 8.57
C PRO A 94 20.22 -36.81 8.79
N MET A 95 19.66 -37.00 9.99
CA MET A 95 18.73 -38.08 10.27
C MET A 95 17.58 -38.00 9.25
N MET A 96 17.51 -39.00 8.36
CA MET A 96 16.39 -39.22 7.46
C MET A 96 15.13 -39.51 8.30
N TYR A 97 14.35 -38.48 8.62
CA TYR A 97 12.95 -38.66 9.00
C TYR A 97 12.13 -38.90 7.73
N GLY A 98 12.16 -40.13 7.25
CA GLY A 98 11.15 -40.66 6.35
C GLY A 98 9.84 -40.82 7.12
N GLY A 99 8.94 -39.86 6.97
CA GLY A 99 7.59 -39.87 7.51
C GLY A 99 6.80 -38.72 6.90
N PRO A 100 5.47 -38.86 6.71
CA PRO A 100 4.67 -37.82 6.05
C PRO A 100 4.86 -36.49 6.80
N GLY A 101 5.20 -35.44 6.06
CA GLY A 101 5.41 -34.10 6.62
C GLY A 101 4.22 -33.70 7.50
N PRO A 102 4.42 -32.86 8.53
CA PRO A 102 3.35 -32.55 9.45
C PRO A 102 2.21 -31.91 8.67
N ALA A 103 1.15 -32.69 8.47
CA ALA A 103 -0.17 -32.16 8.23
C ALA A 103 -0.39 -31.15 9.36
N TYR A 104 -0.63 -29.90 8.99
CA TYR A 104 -1.08 -28.85 9.89
C TYR A 104 -2.38 -29.38 10.49
N ALA A 105 -2.26 -30.09 11.61
CA ALA A 105 -3.38 -30.63 12.34
C ALA A 105 -4.18 -29.41 12.78
N SER A 106 -5.40 -29.30 12.25
CA SER A 106 -6.44 -28.42 12.76
C SER A 106 -6.66 -28.80 14.22
N ARG A 107 -5.87 -28.22 15.11
CA ARG A 107 -6.02 -28.38 16.55
C ARG A 107 -7.35 -27.70 16.86
N ARG A 108 -8.38 -28.51 17.09
CA ARG A 108 -9.64 -28.06 17.69
C ARG A 108 -9.23 -27.39 19.00
N ILE A 109 -9.29 -26.07 19.03
CA ILE A 109 -9.16 -25.30 20.25
C ILE A 109 -10.39 -25.68 21.08
N SER A 110 -10.18 -26.49 22.11
CA SER A 110 -11.14 -26.67 23.18
C SER A 110 -11.47 -25.30 23.74
N THR A 111 -12.75 -24.95 23.67
CA THR A 111 -13.33 -23.73 24.20
C THR A 111 -13.28 -23.78 25.72
N GLU A 112 -12.15 -23.46 26.34
CA GLU A 112 -12.12 -23.24 27.78
C GLU A 112 -11.04 -22.22 28.14
N ASN A 113 -11.53 -21.07 28.61
CA ASN A 113 -10.83 -19.97 29.27
C ASN A 113 -9.72 -19.22 28.51
N ALA A 114 -10.15 -18.27 27.66
CA ALA A 114 -9.41 -17.04 27.40
C ALA A 114 -10.26 -15.82 27.76
N ARG A 115 -10.43 -15.55 29.07
CA ARG A 115 -10.89 -14.24 29.55
C ARG A 115 -9.70 -13.27 29.55
N GLY A 116 -9.39 -12.70 28.38
CA GLY A 116 -8.41 -11.64 28.20
C GLY A 116 -8.95 -10.57 27.24
N ARG A 117 -9.48 -9.47 27.80
CA ARG A 117 -9.84 -8.18 27.16
C ARG A 117 -10.00 -8.16 25.62
N GLY A 118 -10.97 -8.91 25.10
CA GLY A 118 -11.35 -8.90 23.68
C GLY A 118 -12.32 -7.77 23.35
N GLY A 119 -11.85 -6.52 23.39
CA GLY A 119 -12.59 -5.41 22.80
C GLY A 119 -12.43 -5.45 21.28
N GLY A 120 -13.53 -5.40 20.53
CA GLY A 120 -13.52 -5.24 19.08
C GLY A 120 -12.76 -4.00 18.62
N VAL A 121 -12.72 -3.75 17.31
CA VAL A 121 -12.12 -2.51 16.78
C VAL A 121 -12.82 -1.30 17.41
N ASP A 122 -12.05 -0.33 17.92
CA ASP A 122 -12.61 0.82 18.61
C ASP A 122 -13.37 1.74 17.65
N ARG A 123 -14.28 2.55 18.19
CA ARG A 123 -15.17 3.38 17.37
C ARG A 123 -14.41 4.40 16.51
N ALA A 124 -13.33 4.98 17.03
CA ALA A 124 -12.56 5.97 16.28
C ALA A 124 -11.85 5.34 15.08
N THR A 125 -11.34 4.12 15.23
CA THR A 125 -10.77 3.34 14.12
C THR A 125 -11.84 2.99 13.09
N LEU A 126 -13.04 2.59 13.50
CA LEU A 126 -14.15 2.33 12.58
C LEU A 126 -14.58 3.59 11.81
N ASP A 127 -14.69 4.74 12.48
CA ASP A 127 -15.06 5.99 11.81
C ASP A 127 -13.99 6.41 10.77
N LYS A 128 -12.70 6.20 11.06
CA LYS A 128 -11.61 6.40 10.10
C LYS A 128 -11.68 5.43 8.92
N LEU A 129 -12.00 4.16 9.17
CA LEU A 129 -12.17 3.15 8.14
C LEU A 129 -13.30 3.53 7.17
N GLU A 130 -14.46 3.95 7.69
CA GLU A 130 -15.60 4.38 6.88
C GLU A 130 -15.26 5.62 6.04
N ALA A 131 -14.62 6.62 6.66
CA ALA A 131 -14.19 7.83 5.96
C ALA A 131 -13.15 7.52 4.87
N GLY A 132 -12.20 6.65 5.18
CA GLY A 132 -11.15 6.22 4.27
C GLY A 132 -11.68 5.39 3.10
N PHE A 133 -12.62 4.48 3.36
CA PHE A 133 -13.33 3.74 2.33
C PHE A 133 -14.06 4.69 1.40
N ARG A 134 -14.81 5.67 1.92
CA ARG A 134 -15.48 6.68 1.09
C ARG A 134 -14.49 7.48 0.25
N LYS A 135 -13.40 7.97 0.84
CA LYS A 135 -12.32 8.69 0.12
C LYS A 135 -11.78 7.87 -1.05
N LEU A 136 -11.55 6.57 -0.83
CA LEU A 136 -11.04 5.65 -1.85
C LEU A 136 -12.05 5.44 -2.99
N GLN A 137 -13.35 5.29 -2.68
CA GLN A 137 -14.40 5.13 -3.68
C GLN A 137 -14.64 6.40 -4.50
N ASP A 138 -14.54 7.57 -3.88
CA ASP A 138 -14.72 8.88 -4.55
C ASP A 138 -13.54 9.24 -5.47
N ALA A 139 -12.36 8.65 -5.24
CA ALA A 139 -11.14 8.90 -6.00
C ALA A 139 -11.18 8.26 -7.41
N ARG A 140 -11.89 8.87 -8.37
CA ARG A 140 -12.14 8.33 -9.73
C ARG A 140 -10.87 7.87 -10.45
N ASP A 141 -9.79 8.66 -10.37
CA ASP A 141 -8.54 8.41 -11.09
C ASP A 141 -7.59 7.43 -10.37
N CYS A 142 -7.93 7.00 -9.14
CA CYS A 142 -7.14 6.01 -8.42
C CYS A 142 -7.25 4.63 -9.11
N LYS A 143 -6.09 4.02 -9.37
CA LYS A 143 -5.95 2.71 -10.04
C LYS A 143 -5.27 1.66 -9.15
N SER A 144 -5.23 1.90 -7.84
CA SER A 144 -4.58 1.01 -6.89
C SER A 144 -5.27 -0.36 -6.82
N LEU A 145 -4.50 -1.41 -6.55
CA LEU A 145 -5.08 -2.74 -6.27
C LEU A 145 -5.96 -2.71 -5.02
N LEU A 146 -5.62 -1.89 -4.03
CA LEU A 146 -6.48 -1.62 -2.86
C LEU A 146 -7.88 -1.19 -3.31
N LYS A 147 -8.00 -0.15 -4.13
CA LYS A 147 -9.32 0.32 -4.61
C LYS A 147 -10.04 -0.73 -5.44
N LYS A 148 -9.30 -1.49 -6.25
CA LYS A 148 -9.87 -2.54 -7.10
C LYS A 148 -10.52 -3.67 -6.28
N TYR A 149 -9.91 -4.06 -5.16
CA TYR A 149 -10.30 -5.27 -4.42
C TYR A 149 -10.94 -5.02 -3.05
N LEU A 150 -10.80 -3.83 -2.48
CA LEU A 150 -11.56 -3.45 -1.30
C LEU A 150 -12.99 -3.07 -1.70
N THR A 151 -13.79 -4.06 -2.06
CA THR A 151 -15.22 -3.86 -2.28
C THR A 151 -15.94 -3.62 -0.97
N LYS A 152 -17.20 -3.15 -1.02
CA LYS A 152 -17.97 -2.91 0.19
C LYS A 152 -18.20 -4.21 0.98
N GLU A 153 -18.39 -5.32 0.30
CA GLU A 153 -18.58 -6.64 0.91
C GLU A 153 -17.31 -7.09 1.66
N VAL A 154 -16.13 -6.92 1.04
CA VAL A 154 -14.84 -7.23 1.66
C VAL A 154 -14.59 -6.29 2.85
N PHE A 155 -14.83 -4.99 2.68
CA PHE A 155 -14.68 -4.00 3.74
C PHE A 155 -15.57 -4.31 4.95
N ASP A 156 -16.86 -4.57 4.75
CA ASP A 156 -17.81 -4.87 5.82
C ASP A 156 -17.44 -6.16 6.57
N LYS A 157 -16.92 -7.17 5.85
CA LYS A 157 -16.44 -8.43 6.43
C LYS A 157 -15.20 -8.26 7.31
N LEU A 158 -14.30 -7.34 6.94
CA LEU A 158 -12.97 -7.21 7.54
C LEU A 158 -12.84 -6.07 8.56
N LYS A 159 -13.64 -5.00 8.49
CA LYS A 159 -13.46 -3.76 9.28
C LYS A 159 -13.50 -3.93 10.79
N ASN A 160 -14.15 -4.98 11.29
CA ASN A 160 -14.26 -5.29 12.72
C ASN A 160 -13.23 -6.32 13.22
N ARG A 161 -12.29 -6.73 12.35
CA ARG A 161 -11.28 -7.76 12.67
C ARG A 161 -10.01 -7.11 13.21
N LYS A 162 -9.36 -7.83 14.12
CA LYS A 162 -8.12 -7.42 14.78
C LYS A 162 -7.22 -8.64 15.01
N THR A 163 -5.93 -8.50 14.76
CA THR A 163 -4.93 -9.56 15.00
C THR A 163 -4.64 -9.72 16.49
N GLY A 164 -3.92 -10.79 16.86
CA GLY A 164 -3.43 -11.00 18.22
C GLY A 164 -2.50 -9.89 18.71
N MET A 165 -1.80 -9.20 17.81
CA MET A 165 -0.96 -8.03 18.12
C MET A 165 -1.74 -6.70 18.13
N GLY A 166 -3.03 -6.72 17.83
CA GLY A 166 -3.87 -5.53 17.85
C GLY A 166 -3.97 -4.79 16.51
N ALA A 167 -3.36 -5.29 15.44
CA ALA A 167 -3.44 -4.68 14.13
C ALA A 167 -4.85 -4.82 13.53
N THR A 168 -5.31 -3.77 12.87
CA THR A 168 -6.65 -3.63 12.30
C THR A 168 -6.59 -3.48 10.78
N LEU A 169 -7.76 -3.48 10.13
CA LEU A 169 -7.83 -3.16 8.71
C LEU A 169 -7.26 -1.76 8.41
N LEU A 170 -7.37 -0.79 9.34
CA LEU A 170 -6.87 0.56 9.11
C LEU A 170 -5.36 0.53 8.91
N ASP A 171 -4.64 -0.20 9.76
CA ASP A 171 -3.18 -0.35 9.67
C ASP A 171 -2.76 -1.01 8.34
N VAL A 172 -3.62 -1.85 7.78
CA VAL A 172 -3.38 -2.51 6.48
C VAL A 172 -3.53 -1.53 5.31
N ILE A 173 -4.55 -0.68 5.31
CA ILE A 173 -4.97 0.09 4.13
C ILE A 173 -4.64 1.59 4.20
N GLN A 174 -4.20 2.10 5.35
CA GLN A 174 -3.99 3.53 5.57
C GLN A 174 -3.07 4.15 4.53
N SER A 175 -1.97 3.48 4.17
CA SER A 175 -1.05 4.00 3.16
C SER A 175 -1.73 4.22 1.80
N GLY A 176 -2.59 3.31 1.35
CA GLY A 176 -3.29 3.45 0.07
C GLY A 176 -4.45 4.45 0.10
N ILE A 177 -5.02 4.71 1.29
CA ILE A 177 -6.03 5.78 1.48
C ILE A 177 -5.38 7.15 1.47
N GLU A 178 -4.20 7.30 2.09
CA GLU A 178 -3.49 8.59 2.13
C GLU A 178 -2.79 8.90 0.82
N ASN A 179 -2.26 7.89 0.14
CA ASN A 179 -1.53 8.02 -1.11
C ASN A 179 -2.31 7.36 -2.25
N LEU A 180 -3.28 8.10 -2.83
CA LEU A 180 -4.20 7.60 -3.86
C LEU A 180 -3.52 7.27 -5.21
N ASP A 181 -2.27 7.68 -5.37
CA ASP A 181 -1.37 7.35 -6.48
C ASP A 181 -0.64 5.99 -6.30
N SER A 182 -0.88 5.29 -5.18
CA SER A 182 -0.34 3.96 -4.91
C SER A 182 -0.67 2.96 -6.03
N GLY A 183 0.32 2.16 -6.45
CA GLY A 183 0.07 1.01 -7.33
C GLY A 183 -0.67 -0.13 -6.62
N VAL A 184 -0.27 -0.45 -5.38
CA VAL A 184 -0.87 -1.53 -4.57
C VAL A 184 -1.72 -0.96 -3.44
N GLY A 185 -1.09 -0.33 -2.44
CA GLY A 185 -1.78 0.41 -1.37
C GLY A 185 -2.08 -0.37 -0.08
N ILE A 186 -1.60 -1.60 0.09
CA ILE A 186 -1.75 -2.38 1.33
C ILE A 186 -0.41 -2.87 1.88
N TYR A 187 -0.32 -2.94 3.21
CA TYR A 187 0.81 -3.51 3.94
C TYR A 187 0.31 -4.45 5.02
N ALA A 188 1.08 -5.49 5.37
CA ALA A 188 0.75 -6.40 6.46
C ALA A 188 1.50 -5.94 7.73
N PRO A 189 0.80 -5.45 8.78
CA PRO A 189 1.45 -5.05 10.03
C PRO A 189 2.13 -6.21 10.75
N ASP A 190 1.57 -7.41 10.62
CA ASP A 190 2.11 -8.64 11.19
C ASP A 190 1.85 -9.85 10.25
N ALA A 191 2.41 -11.01 10.59
CA ALA A 191 2.23 -12.23 9.79
C ALA A 191 0.79 -12.75 9.80
N GLU A 192 0.05 -12.54 10.90
CA GLU A 192 -1.35 -12.97 11.02
C GLU A 192 -2.25 -12.19 10.04
N SER A 193 -1.90 -10.94 9.72
CA SER A 193 -2.65 -10.07 8.83
C SER A 193 -2.90 -10.68 7.45
N TYR A 194 -1.93 -11.44 6.90
CA TYR A 194 -2.11 -12.15 5.64
C TYR A 194 -3.24 -13.20 5.69
N THR A 195 -3.45 -13.80 6.86
CA THR A 195 -4.51 -14.80 7.06
C THR A 195 -5.82 -14.15 7.48
N LEU A 196 -5.77 -13.20 8.41
CA LEU A 196 -6.96 -12.55 8.97
C LEU A 196 -7.68 -11.67 7.94
N PHE A 197 -6.93 -10.98 7.09
CA PHE A 197 -7.44 -10.11 6.03
C PHE A 197 -7.29 -10.74 4.64
N ALA A 198 -7.29 -12.08 4.57
CA ALA A 198 -7.03 -12.83 3.34
C ALA A 198 -8.00 -12.49 2.19
N ASP A 199 -9.25 -12.12 2.48
CA ASP A 199 -10.22 -11.73 1.45
C ASP A 199 -9.79 -10.48 0.66
N LEU A 200 -8.91 -9.64 1.25
CA LEU A 200 -8.28 -8.51 0.58
C LEU A 200 -6.90 -8.88 0.04
N PHE A 201 -6.05 -9.54 0.84
CA PHE A 201 -4.67 -9.86 0.44
C PHE A 201 -4.61 -10.83 -0.73
N ASN A 202 -5.40 -11.90 -0.73
CA ASN A 202 -5.34 -12.94 -1.75
C ASN A 202 -5.58 -12.40 -3.17
N PRO A 203 -6.67 -11.69 -3.47
CA PRO A 203 -6.88 -11.17 -4.82
C PRO A 203 -5.85 -10.11 -5.21
N VAL A 204 -5.34 -9.32 -4.26
CA VAL A 204 -4.25 -8.35 -4.52
C VAL A 204 -2.94 -9.07 -4.87
N ILE A 205 -2.58 -10.12 -4.13
CA ILE A 205 -1.39 -10.95 -4.39
C ILE A 205 -1.53 -11.64 -5.75
N GLU A 206 -2.68 -12.23 -6.04
CA GLU A 206 -2.92 -12.94 -7.30
C GLU A 206 -2.79 -12.00 -8.51
N ASP A 207 -3.36 -10.80 -8.44
CA ASP A 207 -3.25 -9.79 -9.51
C ASP A 207 -1.81 -9.29 -9.68
N TYR A 208 -1.18 -8.87 -8.58
CA TYR A 208 0.19 -8.34 -8.61
C TYR A 208 1.21 -9.37 -9.11
N HIS A 209 1.08 -10.63 -8.65
CA HIS A 209 1.96 -11.74 -9.03
C HIS A 209 1.48 -12.53 -10.25
N LYS A 210 0.46 -12.03 -10.97
CA LYS A 210 -0.01 -12.55 -12.26
C LYS A 210 -0.41 -14.03 -12.23
N GLY A 211 -1.27 -14.40 -11.27
CA GLY A 211 -1.92 -15.71 -11.21
C GLY A 211 -1.48 -16.60 -10.04
N PHE A 212 -0.93 -16.04 -8.96
CA PHE A 212 -0.64 -16.79 -7.74
C PHE A 212 -1.91 -17.00 -6.92
N LYS A 213 -2.55 -18.17 -7.09
CA LYS A 213 -3.83 -18.49 -6.47
C LYS A 213 -3.68 -18.75 -4.97
N PRO A 214 -4.74 -18.62 -4.17
CA PRO A 214 -4.72 -18.94 -2.73
C PRO A 214 -4.32 -20.40 -2.43
N THR A 215 -4.56 -21.30 -3.38
CA THR A 215 -4.20 -22.72 -3.32
C THR A 215 -2.73 -22.97 -3.64
N ASP A 216 -2.06 -22.02 -4.27
CA ASP A 216 -0.68 -22.18 -4.69
C ASP A 216 0.26 -22.03 -3.48
N ARG A 217 1.46 -22.57 -3.63
CA ARG A 217 2.52 -22.50 -2.64
C ARG A 217 3.79 -22.04 -3.32
N HIS A 218 4.43 -21.02 -2.73
CA HIS A 218 5.73 -20.57 -3.21
C HIS A 218 6.72 -21.75 -3.13
N PRO A 219 7.52 -22.01 -4.18
CA PRO A 219 8.47 -23.12 -4.18
C PRO A 219 9.54 -22.96 -3.09
N PRO A 220 10.24 -24.04 -2.71
CA PRO A 220 11.43 -23.95 -1.88
C PRO A 220 12.45 -22.98 -2.47
N THR A 221 13.22 -22.32 -1.60
CA THR A 221 14.27 -21.40 -2.04
C THR A 221 15.28 -22.14 -2.93
N ASN A 222 15.54 -21.59 -4.11
CA ASN A 222 16.53 -22.10 -5.06
C ASN A 222 17.24 -20.92 -5.73
N PHE A 223 18.56 -20.83 -5.57
CA PHE A 223 19.37 -19.79 -6.22
C PHE A 223 19.81 -20.17 -7.64
N GLY A 224 19.51 -21.41 -8.07
CA GLY A 224 19.89 -21.93 -9.38
C GLY A 224 21.39 -22.18 -9.51
N ASP A 225 21.82 -22.38 -10.76
CA ASP A 225 23.23 -22.51 -11.12
C ASP A 225 23.80 -21.13 -11.45
N LEU A 226 24.64 -20.61 -10.55
CA LEU A 226 25.26 -19.29 -10.72
C LEU A 226 26.22 -19.23 -11.92
N SER A 227 26.76 -20.37 -12.37
CA SER A 227 27.64 -20.41 -13.54
C SER A 227 26.90 -20.16 -14.86
N SER A 228 25.57 -20.31 -14.85
CA SER A 228 24.71 -19.97 -15.99
C SER A 228 24.55 -18.46 -16.19
N LEU A 229 24.86 -17.64 -15.18
CA LEU A 229 24.78 -16.19 -15.25
C LEU A 229 25.99 -15.64 -16.02
N LYS A 230 25.74 -14.86 -17.07
CA LYS A 230 26.77 -14.28 -17.94
C LYS A 230 26.75 -12.76 -17.87
N ASN A 231 27.87 -12.14 -18.25
CA ASN A 231 27.88 -10.70 -18.49
C ASN A 231 26.98 -10.37 -19.68
N VAL A 232 25.94 -9.58 -19.43
CA VAL A 232 24.94 -9.16 -20.44
C VAL A 232 25.46 -8.04 -21.34
N ASP A 233 26.53 -7.36 -20.93
CA ASP A 233 27.15 -6.27 -21.70
C ASP A 233 28.69 -6.36 -21.62
N PRO A 234 29.32 -7.24 -22.40
CA PRO A 234 30.77 -7.41 -22.39
C PRO A 234 31.56 -6.19 -22.88
N THR A 235 30.96 -5.32 -23.69
CA THR A 235 31.61 -4.13 -24.24
C THR A 235 31.47 -2.90 -23.33
N ASN A 236 30.57 -2.96 -22.34
CA ASN A 236 30.24 -1.87 -21.41
C ASN A 236 29.68 -0.63 -22.10
N ASP A 237 28.99 -0.81 -23.22
CA ASP A 237 28.41 0.31 -23.99
C ASP A 237 27.06 0.75 -23.42
N PHE A 238 26.41 -0.07 -22.60
CA PHE A 238 25.01 0.12 -22.19
C PHE A 238 24.81 0.07 -20.67
N VAL A 239 25.45 -0.88 -19.98
CA VAL A 239 25.17 -1.15 -18.56
C VAL A 239 26.10 -0.34 -17.66
N VAL A 240 25.53 0.63 -16.95
CA VAL A 240 26.26 1.44 -15.95
C VAL A 240 26.51 0.67 -14.66
N SER A 241 25.50 -0.08 -14.16
CA SER A 241 25.63 -0.88 -12.93
C SER A 241 24.54 -1.95 -12.83
N THR A 242 24.82 -3.01 -12.06
CA THR A 242 23.88 -4.11 -11.78
C THR A 242 23.69 -4.27 -10.28
N ARG A 243 22.44 -4.42 -9.82
CA ARG A 243 22.10 -4.57 -8.41
C ARG A 243 20.98 -5.59 -8.18
N ILE A 244 21.23 -6.57 -7.30
CA ILE A 244 20.25 -7.57 -6.85
C ILE A 244 19.97 -7.34 -5.36
N ARG A 245 18.71 -7.45 -4.94
CA ARG A 245 18.29 -7.23 -3.54
C ARG A 245 17.28 -8.30 -3.11
N CYS A 246 17.33 -8.68 -1.84
CA CYS A 246 16.36 -9.57 -1.19
C CYS A 246 15.82 -8.89 0.08
N ALA A 247 14.55 -9.12 0.39
CA ALA A 247 13.93 -8.69 1.64
C ALA A 247 13.71 -9.90 2.57
N ARG A 248 13.91 -9.71 3.88
CA ARG A 248 13.70 -10.72 4.92
C ARG A 248 13.14 -10.05 6.17
N SER A 249 12.31 -10.77 6.90
CA SER A 249 11.83 -10.39 8.23
C SER A 249 12.40 -11.37 9.26
N LEU A 250 12.83 -10.87 10.42
CA LEU A 250 13.34 -11.70 11.49
C LEU A 250 12.18 -12.40 12.21
N GLN A 251 12.35 -13.68 12.55
CA GLN A 251 11.44 -14.35 13.45
C GLN A 251 11.70 -13.83 14.87
N VAL A 252 10.74 -13.09 15.42
CA VAL A 252 10.79 -12.67 16.83
C VAL A 252 10.19 -13.81 17.65
N GLY A 253 11.06 -14.60 18.29
CA GLY A 253 10.64 -15.61 19.26
C GLY A 253 10.28 -14.98 20.61
N ALA A 254 9.53 -15.70 21.44
CA ALA A 254 9.44 -15.39 22.87
C ALA A 254 10.84 -15.51 23.46
N LEU A 255 11.36 -14.43 24.04
CA LEU A 255 12.45 -14.53 25.00
C LEU A 255 11.87 -15.30 26.19
N TYR A 256 12.36 -16.52 26.40
CA TYR A 256 12.07 -17.30 27.62
C TYR A 256 12.66 -16.61 28.84
#